data_AF-A0AAD6XJG8-F1
#
_entry.id   AF-A0AAD6XJG8-F1
#
_cell.length_a   1.000
_cell.length_b   1.000
_cell.length_c   1.000
_cell.angle_alpha   90.00
_cell.angle_beta   90.00
_cell.angle_gamma   90.00
#
_symmetry.space_group_name_H-M   'P 1'
#
loop_
_entity.id
_entity.type
_entity.pdbx_description
1 polymer ?
#
loop_
_entity_poly.entity_id
_entity_poly.type
_entity_poly.pdbx_seq_one_letter_code
_entity_poly.pdbx_strand_id
1 'polypeptide(L)'
;MRHFKSVQFPTSGSHAQSSFVLNLFPIDVVLAILEHCSPFDLVELRRTSRLFRAIIASHQQLWVSSQRNLAIGTSLKVPSLPAIEASGNFSQWAYASWLFGGGPCTSCSKWTDRLPCNFVLRFRACSPSCQSILMFEPVLYVDRTRKHDNFSWGNWLPRIGRELSNGDTIHIYSSRAIKTAELERQQAIRIDRGTPPDDSMPFPCRTGVQLDEEYNRRARSRPELIKNAEALKDWQKLYMQQHDLVSQSNSEFLKLRSVEENRKFQGVMRCPTVSRLFFAFNRDLVTITHTSQGSLGRYTCALIIISLSLGPKPDARARRAQVPATRRLSRRDDPAAQRQSALPDLLAARQSRRPRRTQLG
;
A
#
# COMPACT_ATOMS: atom_id res chain seq x y z
N MET A 1 31.85 0.36 -14.43
CA MET A 1 30.72 0.31 -15.39
C MET A 1 30.23 -1.13 -15.48
N ARG A 2 29.03 -1.43 -14.97
CA ARG A 2 28.45 -2.78 -15.08
C ARG A 2 27.74 -2.88 -16.44
N HIS A 3 28.19 -3.76 -17.32
CA HIS A 3 27.47 -4.10 -18.55
C HIS A 3 26.08 -4.63 -18.16
N PHE A 4 25.03 -3.89 -18.50
CA PHE A 4 23.67 -4.40 -18.45
C PHE A 4 23.56 -5.51 -19.50
N LYS A 5 23.53 -6.76 -19.04
CA LYS A 5 23.13 -7.89 -19.89
C LYS A 5 21.74 -7.56 -20.43
N SER A 6 21.57 -7.65 -21.75
CA SER A 6 20.25 -7.61 -22.39
C SER A 6 19.34 -8.59 -21.65
N VAL A 7 18.18 -8.10 -21.18
CA VAL A 7 17.16 -8.95 -20.56
C VAL A 7 16.67 -9.92 -21.63
N GLN A 8 17.26 -11.12 -21.66
CA GLN A 8 16.75 -12.21 -22.48
C GLN A 8 15.47 -12.70 -21.82
N PHE A 9 14.33 -12.43 -22.44
CA PHE A 9 13.07 -13.01 -22.04
C PHE A 9 13.17 -14.54 -22.18
N PRO A 10 12.71 -15.31 -21.19
CA PRO A 10 12.79 -16.76 -21.23
C PRO A 10 12.02 -17.25 -22.46
N THR A 11 12.75 -17.74 -23.44
CA THR A 11 12.23 -18.39 -24.63
C THR A 11 12.01 -19.86 -24.28
N SER A 12 10.79 -20.34 -24.55
CA SER A 12 10.45 -21.77 -24.75
C SER A 12 10.61 -22.72 -23.55
N GLY A 13 9.67 -22.65 -22.62
CA GLY A 13 9.00 -23.84 -22.09
C GLY A 13 7.52 -23.74 -22.48
N SER A 14 6.88 -24.84 -22.88
CA SER A 14 5.54 -24.93 -23.52
C SER A 14 4.36 -24.47 -22.65
N HIS A 15 4.42 -23.23 -22.15
CA HIS A 15 3.33 -22.56 -21.47
C HIS A 15 2.49 -21.82 -22.51
N ALA A 16 1.17 -22.04 -22.45
CA ALA A 16 0.18 -21.29 -23.20
C ALA A 16 0.60 -19.82 -23.30
N GLN A 17 0.94 -19.39 -24.51
CA GLN A 17 1.30 -18.01 -24.77
C GLN A 17 0.08 -17.19 -24.39
N SER A 18 0.13 -16.57 -23.21
CA SER A 18 -0.77 -15.50 -22.84
C SER A 18 -0.60 -14.46 -23.94
N SER A 19 -1.58 -14.38 -24.84
CA SER A 19 -1.68 -13.38 -25.90
C SER A 19 -2.03 -12.03 -25.26
N PHE A 20 -1.16 -11.57 -24.38
CA PHE A 20 -1.25 -10.24 -23.85
C PHE A 20 -0.96 -9.30 -25.02
N VAL A 21 -1.95 -8.50 -25.40
CA VAL A 21 -1.91 -7.61 -26.58
C VAL A 21 -0.64 -6.75 -26.59
N LEU A 22 -0.09 -6.41 -25.42
CA LEU A 22 1.11 -5.61 -25.33
C LEU A 22 2.41 -6.32 -25.73
N ASN A 23 2.42 -7.66 -25.84
CA ASN A 23 3.56 -8.39 -26.41
C ASN A 23 3.68 -8.18 -27.92
N LEU A 24 2.65 -7.63 -28.57
CA LEU A 24 2.65 -7.34 -30.01
C LEU A 24 3.22 -5.95 -30.32
N PHE A 25 3.33 -5.06 -29.33
CA PHE A 25 3.87 -3.72 -29.52
C PHE A 25 5.40 -3.72 -29.33
N PRO A 26 6.14 -2.91 -30.12
CA PRO A 26 7.53 -2.60 -29.82
C PRO A 26 7.68 -2.04 -28.40
N ILE A 27 8.80 -2.34 -27.73
CA ILE A 27 9.03 -1.92 -26.34
C ILE A 27 8.93 -0.39 -26.18
N ASP A 28 9.37 0.38 -27.18
CA ASP A 28 9.31 1.84 -27.16
C ASP A 28 7.87 2.38 -27.10
N VAL A 29 6.93 1.71 -27.79
CA VAL A 29 5.50 2.05 -27.72
C VAL A 29 4.95 1.75 -26.33
N VAL A 30 5.35 0.61 -25.73
CA VAL A 30 4.96 0.28 -24.35
C VAL A 30 5.52 1.29 -23.36
N LEU A 31 6.78 1.70 -23.51
CA LEU A 31 7.39 2.73 -22.67
C LEU A 31 6.68 4.07 -22.81
N ALA A 32 6.36 4.50 -24.04
CA ALA A 32 5.59 5.73 -24.27
C ALA A 32 4.22 5.68 -23.58
N ILE A 33 3.51 4.54 -23.62
CA ILE A 33 2.25 4.36 -22.88
C ILE A 33 2.48 4.49 -21.37
N LEU A 34 3.52 3.82 -20.83
CA LEU A 34 3.83 3.86 -19.40
C LEU A 34 4.28 5.25 -18.93
N GLU A 35 4.89 6.06 -19.79
CA GLU A 35 5.25 7.45 -19.47
C GLU A 35 4.03 8.36 -19.24
N HIS A 36 2.85 7.96 -19.73
CA HIS A 36 1.58 8.66 -19.48
C HIS A 36 0.84 8.13 -18.24
N CYS A 37 1.32 7.07 -17.59
CA CYS A 37 0.71 6.55 -16.37
C CYS A 37 1.00 7.44 -15.16
N SER A 38 0.07 7.48 -14.21
CA SER A 38 0.34 8.07 -12.89
C SER A 38 1.27 7.16 -12.08
N PRO A 39 1.88 7.68 -10.99
CA PRO A 39 2.69 6.86 -10.09
C PRO A 39 1.90 5.69 -9.50
N PHE A 40 0.58 5.86 -9.27
CA PHE A 40 -0.29 4.81 -8.77
C PHE A 40 -0.47 3.68 -9.79
N ASP A 41 -0.71 4.05 -11.04
CA ASP A 41 -0.91 3.08 -12.12
C ASP A 41 0.35 2.27 -12.38
N LEU A 42 1.52 2.91 -12.40
CA LEU A 42 2.80 2.18 -12.58
C LEU A 42 3.04 1.16 -11.46
N VAL A 43 2.72 1.53 -10.22
CA VAL A 43 2.84 0.61 -9.09
C VAL A 43 1.86 -0.57 -9.24
N GLU A 44 0.64 -0.32 -9.68
CA GLU A 44 -0.37 -1.37 -9.87
C GLU A 44 -0.06 -2.29 -11.06
N LEU A 45 0.41 -1.73 -12.18
CA LEU A 45 0.88 -2.49 -13.35
C LEU A 45 2.06 -3.40 -12.98
N ARG A 46 3.01 -2.89 -12.18
CA ARG A 46 4.13 -3.68 -11.65
C ARG A 46 3.68 -4.84 -10.76
N ARG A 47 2.55 -4.70 -10.06
CA ARG A 47 1.98 -5.74 -9.19
C ARG A 47 1.27 -6.82 -9.99
N THR A 48 0.56 -6.43 -11.04
CA THR A 48 -0.33 -7.29 -11.83
C THR A 48 0.39 -8.17 -12.87
N SER A 49 1.55 -7.74 -13.40
CA SER A 49 2.27 -8.51 -14.44
C SER A 49 3.77 -8.63 -14.16
N ARG A 50 4.32 -9.83 -14.37
CA ARG A 50 5.77 -10.08 -14.33
C ARG A 50 6.52 -9.30 -15.42
N LEU A 51 5.91 -9.17 -16.60
CA LEU A 51 6.48 -8.41 -17.72
C LEU A 51 6.58 -6.93 -17.35
N PHE A 52 5.47 -6.31 -16.93
CA PHE A 52 5.50 -4.92 -16.49
C PHE A 52 6.46 -4.71 -15.33
N ARG A 53 6.54 -5.65 -14.39
CA ARG A 53 7.53 -5.58 -13.32
C ARG A 53 8.97 -5.51 -13.82
N ALA A 54 9.32 -6.32 -14.83
CA ALA A 54 10.64 -6.31 -15.43
C ALA A 54 10.92 -5.02 -16.22
N ILE A 55 9.96 -4.57 -17.04
CA ILE A 55 10.07 -3.32 -17.81
C ILE A 55 10.22 -2.13 -16.87
N ILE A 56 9.30 -1.98 -15.92
CA ILE A 56 9.29 -0.85 -14.97
C ILE A 56 10.57 -0.84 -14.13
N ALA A 57 11.03 -2.00 -13.63
CA ALA A 57 12.26 -2.08 -12.84
C ALA A 57 13.54 -1.72 -13.63
N SER A 58 13.56 -1.93 -14.95
CA SER A 58 14.70 -1.61 -15.82
C SER A 58 14.73 -0.15 -16.31
N HIS A 59 13.62 0.59 -16.18
CA HIS A 59 13.46 1.95 -16.73
C HIS A 59 13.11 2.95 -15.61
N GLN A 60 14.12 3.36 -14.83
CA GLN A 60 13.94 4.26 -13.68
C GLN A 60 13.36 5.64 -14.06
N GLN A 61 13.60 6.11 -15.28
CA GLN A 61 13.04 7.37 -15.80
C GLN A 61 11.51 7.38 -15.82
N LEU A 62 10.85 6.22 -15.93
CA LEU A 62 9.39 6.12 -15.88
C LEU A 62 8.83 6.70 -14.58
N TRP A 63 9.52 6.49 -13.46
CA TRP A 63 9.10 7.09 -12.19
C TRP A 63 9.17 8.62 -12.26
N VAL A 64 10.29 9.17 -12.71
CA VAL A 64 10.50 10.62 -12.81
C VAL A 64 9.48 11.27 -13.73
N SER A 65 9.20 10.65 -14.89
CA SER A 65 8.16 11.10 -15.82
C SER A 65 6.76 10.99 -15.20
N SER A 66 6.44 9.85 -14.54
CA SER A 66 5.12 9.65 -13.92
C SER A 66 4.80 10.65 -12.82
N GLN A 67 5.80 11.18 -12.10
CA GLN A 67 5.57 12.22 -11.11
C GLN A 67 4.98 13.50 -11.72
N ARG A 68 5.23 13.78 -13.01
CA ARG A 68 4.62 14.90 -13.73
C ARG A 68 3.14 14.67 -14.05
N ASN A 69 2.73 13.41 -14.08
CA ASN A 69 1.33 13.01 -14.31
C ASN A 69 0.52 12.98 -13.00
N LEU A 70 1.17 13.11 -11.84
CA LEU A 70 0.50 13.30 -10.57
C LEU A 70 0.11 14.78 -10.46
N ALA A 71 -1.15 15.08 -10.75
CA ALA A 71 -1.70 16.42 -10.87
C ALA A 71 -1.12 17.24 -12.04
N ILE A 72 -1.77 17.09 -13.21
CA ILE A 72 -1.51 17.91 -14.39
C ILE A 72 -1.77 19.38 -14.03
N GLY A 73 -0.72 20.12 -13.67
CA GLY A 73 -0.74 21.57 -13.48
C GLY A 73 -0.58 22.12 -12.05
N THR A 74 -0.62 21.32 -10.98
CA THR A 74 -0.60 21.88 -9.59
C THR A 74 0.76 21.87 -8.89
N SER A 75 1.86 21.63 -9.60
CA SER A 75 3.25 21.69 -9.07
C SER A 75 3.53 20.83 -7.82
N LEU A 76 2.68 19.85 -7.51
CA LEU A 76 2.83 18.95 -6.35
C LEU A 76 3.92 17.90 -6.59
N LYS A 77 5.18 18.30 -6.40
CA LYS A 77 6.30 17.37 -6.52
C LYS A 77 6.37 16.45 -5.29
N VAL A 78 6.26 15.15 -5.51
CA VAL A 78 6.51 14.14 -4.47
C VAL A 78 7.97 14.28 -4.00
N PRO A 79 8.23 14.35 -2.69
CA PRO A 79 9.59 14.35 -2.16
C PRO A 79 10.44 13.23 -2.76
N SER A 80 11.69 13.54 -3.11
CA SER A 80 12.59 12.54 -3.67
C SER A 80 12.93 11.47 -2.64
N LEU A 81 13.14 10.25 -3.11
CA LEU A 81 13.69 9.17 -2.29
C LEU A 81 15.00 9.66 -1.64
N PRO A 82 15.16 9.52 -0.31
CA PRO A 82 16.43 9.83 0.34
C PRO A 82 17.53 8.93 -0.21
N ALA A 83 18.72 9.49 -0.44
CA ALA A 83 19.82 8.80 -1.13
C ALA A 83 20.30 7.55 -0.37
N ILE A 84 20.04 7.51 0.94
CA ILE A 84 20.55 6.50 1.85
C ILE A 84 19.37 5.89 2.60
N GLU A 85 18.69 4.88 2.05
CA GLU A 85 18.07 3.89 2.94
C GLU A 85 19.08 2.76 3.12
N ALA A 86 19.82 2.82 4.22
CA ALA A 86 20.99 2.00 4.52
C ALA A 86 20.82 0.48 4.37
N SER A 87 19.57 -0.02 4.31
CA SER A 87 19.30 -1.42 4.04
C SER A 87 19.67 -1.87 2.62
N GLY A 88 19.93 -0.94 1.69
CA GLY A 88 20.15 -1.23 0.27
C GLY A 88 18.91 -1.82 -0.43
N ASN A 89 17.81 -2.02 0.30
CA ASN A 89 16.62 -2.71 -0.16
C ASN A 89 15.51 -1.74 -0.61
N PHE A 90 15.72 -0.44 -0.48
CA PHE A 90 14.71 0.55 -0.80
C PHE A 90 15.01 1.23 -2.14
N SER A 91 14.71 0.51 -3.21
CA SER A 91 14.70 1.07 -4.55
C SER A 91 13.64 2.18 -4.69
N GLN A 92 13.77 3.04 -5.70
CA GLN A 92 12.75 4.02 -6.08
C GLN A 92 11.37 3.39 -6.24
N TRP A 93 11.30 2.16 -6.77
CA TRP A 93 10.05 1.44 -6.89
C TRP A 93 9.55 0.86 -5.57
N ALA A 94 10.42 0.52 -4.61
CA ALA A 94 10.00 0.17 -3.26
C ALA A 94 9.40 1.38 -2.54
N TYR A 95 9.98 2.57 -2.72
CA TYR A 95 9.42 3.83 -2.24
C TYR A 95 8.07 4.15 -2.88
N ALA A 96 7.99 4.05 -4.21
CA ALA A 96 6.75 4.18 -4.97
C ALA A 96 5.66 3.25 -4.46
N SER A 97 5.97 1.95 -4.34
CA SER A 97 5.04 0.96 -3.82
C SER A 97 4.65 1.24 -2.37
N TRP A 98 5.59 1.65 -1.53
CA TRP A 98 5.31 2.03 -0.15
C TRP A 98 4.46 3.28 -0.03
N LEU A 99 4.50 4.21 -0.98
CA LEU A 99 3.68 5.43 -0.95
C LEU A 99 2.31 5.19 -1.58
N PHE A 100 2.28 4.66 -2.80
CA PHE A 100 1.12 4.60 -3.69
C PHE A 100 0.49 3.21 -3.85
N GLY A 101 1.21 2.14 -3.53
CA GLY A 101 0.76 0.76 -3.74
C GLY A 101 -0.18 0.21 -2.68
N GLY A 102 -0.66 1.06 -1.76
CA GLY A 102 -1.43 0.63 -0.60
C GLY A 102 -0.62 -0.24 0.37
N GLY A 103 -1.33 -0.97 1.20
CA GLY A 103 -0.74 -1.92 2.14
C GLY A 103 -1.69 -2.31 3.27
N PRO A 104 -1.28 -3.22 4.15
CA PRO A 104 -2.09 -3.58 5.31
C PRO A 104 -2.19 -2.40 6.29
N CYS A 105 -3.40 -2.16 6.78
CA CYS A 105 -3.67 -1.26 7.90
C CYS A 105 -2.86 -1.72 9.12
N THR A 106 -2.12 -0.81 9.75
CA THR A 106 -1.27 -1.13 10.89
C THR A 106 -2.08 -1.59 12.11
N SER A 107 -3.35 -1.16 12.23
CA SER A 107 -4.23 -1.49 13.35
C SER A 107 -5.00 -2.81 13.13
N CYS A 108 -5.66 -2.97 11.98
CA CYS A 108 -6.58 -4.10 11.74
C CYS A 108 -6.14 -5.05 10.62
N SER A 109 -4.96 -4.84 10.04
CA SER A 109 -4.37 -5.63 8.94
C SER A 109 -5.16 -5.67 7.62
N LYS A 110 -6.33 -5.04 7.54
CA LYS A 110 -7.10 -4.91 6.29
C LYS A 110 -6.31 -4.11 5.25
N TRP A 111 -6.34 -4.55 4.00
CA TRP A 111 -5.72 -3.81 2.90
C TRP A 111 -6.34 -2.42 2.74
N THR A 112 -5.51 -1.42 2.48
CA THR A 112 -5.95 -0.05 2.20
C THR A 112 -5.05 0.64 1.20
N ASP A 113 -5.65 1.40 0.29
CA ASP A 113 -4.94 2.22 -0.70
C ASP A 113 -4.75 3.67 -0.22
N ARG A 114 -5.18 3.99 1.01
CA ARG A 114 -4.99 5.31 1.63
C ARG A 114 -3.52 5.53 1.92
N LEU A 115 -3.00 6.73 1.61
CA LEU A 115 -1.64 7.16 1.94
C LEU A 115 -1.25 6.88 3.41
N PRO A 116 0.04 6.68 3.73
CA PRO A 116 0.49 6.55 5.11
C PRO A 116 0.03 7.73 5.98
N CYS A 117 -0.45 7.46 7.18
CA CYS A 117 -0.82 8.49 8.16
C CYS A 117 0.36 8.92 9.03
N ASN A 118 1.45 8.15 9.01
CA ASN A 118 2.71 8.51 9.64
C ASN A 118 3.88 8.00 8.78
N PHE A 119 4.64 8.91 8.18
CA PHE A 119 5.71 8.55 7.25
C PHE A 119 6.97 8.03 7.96
N VAL A 120 7.30 8.54 9.16
CA VAL A 120 8.45 8.07 9.95
C VAL A 120 8.25 6.62 10.39
N LEU A 121 7.09 6.32 11.01
CA LEU A 121 6.76 4.98 11.51
C LEU A 121 6.16 4.07 10.43
N ARG A 122 5.94 4.58 9.21
CA ARG A 122 5.36 3.88 8.05
C ARG A 122 3.97 3.30 8.33
N PHE A 123 3.15 4.01 9.10
CA PHE A 123 1.81 3.55 9.47
C PHE A 123 0.76 3.87 8.41
N ARG A 124 -0.18 2.95 8.23
CA ARG A 124 -1.38 3.12 7.40
C ARG A 124 -2.63 2.81 8.22
N ALA A 125 -3.69 3.57 7.98
CA ALA A 125 -5.00 3.36 8.59
C ALA A 125 -6.08 3.27 7.52
N CYS A 126 -6.90 2.22 7.54
CA CYS A 126 -8.00 2.06 6.59
C CYS A 126 -9.23 2.92 6.93
N SER A 127 -9.32 3.48 8.14
CA SER A 127 -10.44 4.30 8.62
C SER A 127 -9.98 5.30 9.70
N PRO A 128 -10.76 6.36 9.97
CA PRO A 128 -10.47 7.29 11.07
C PRO A 128 -10.41 6.58 12.43
N SER A 129 -11.27 5.58 12.67
CA SER A 129 -11.23 4.76 13.88
C SER A 129 -9.91 3.99 14.04
N CYS A 130 -9.43 3.35 12.97
CA CYS A 130 -8.11 2.71 12.97
C CYS A 130 -6.99 3.74 13.20
N GLN A 131 -7.09 4.93 12.61
CA GLN A 131 -6.10 6.00 12.80
C GLN A 131 -6.05 6.44 14.26
N SER A 132 -7.20 6.62 14.92
CA SER A 132 -7.26 6.91 16.35
C SER A 132 -6.59 5.81 17.17
N ILE A 133 -6.85 4.52 16.88
CA ILE A 133 -6.19 3.40 17.57
C ILE A 133 -4.66 3.45 17.44
N LEU A 134 -4.13 3.85 16.28
CA LEU A 134 -2.69 3.98 16.09
C LEU A 134 -2.03 5.05 16.96
N MET A 135 -2.81 5.99 17.49
CA MET A 135 -2.34 7.02 18.42
C MET A 135 -2.29 6.53 19.87
N PHE A 136 -2.78 5.32 20.17
CA PHE A 136 -2.82 4.75 21.51
C PHE A 136 -1.94 3.49 21.64
N GLU A 137 -1.62 3.14 22.88
CA GLU A 137 -1.03 1.84 23.21
C GLU A 137 -2.02 0.71 22.89
N PRO A 138 -1.56 -0.48 22.41
CA PRO A 138 -0.19 -1.00 22.45
C PRO A 138 0.62 -0.84 21.15
N VAL A 139 0.10 -0.12 20.14
CA VAL A 139 0.76 0.00 18.82
C VAL A 139 2.06 0.79 18.91
N LEU A 140 2.02 1.87 19.69
CA LEU A 140 3.14 2.73 19.99
C LEU A 140 3.81 2.30 21.30
N TYR A 141 5.12 2.41 21.36
CA TYR A 141 5.90 2.30 22.58
C TYR A 141 6.51 3.66 22.89
N VAL A 142 6.20 4.20 24.07
CA VAL A 142 6.73 5.49 24.54
C VAL A 142 7.92 5.23 25.45
N ASP A 143 9.13 5.45 24.92
CA ASP A 143 10.37 5.29 25.67
C ASP A 143 10.67 6.57 26.45
N ARG A 144 10.26 6.58 27.73
CA ARG A 144 10.54 7.69 28.66
C ARG A 144 11.90 7.58 29.33
N THR A 145 12.44 6.38 29.43
CA THR A 145 13.67 6.10 30.18
C THR A 145 14.88 5.96 29.27
N ARG A 146 14.73 6.22 27.97
CA ARG A 146 15.75 5.96 26.94
C ARG A 146 16.28 4.53 27.00
N LYS A 147 15.39 3.58 27.33
CA LYS A 147 15.76 2.17 27.49
C LYS A 147 16.46 1.64 26.25
N HIS A 148 16.02 2.10 25.08
CA HIS A 148 16.52 1.59 23.80
C HIS A 148 17.81 2.24 23.33
N ASP A 149 18.22 3.38 23.88
CA ASP A 149 19.44 4.07 23.46
C ASP A 149 20.72 3.28 23.81
N ASN A 150 20.65 2.39 24.81
CA ASN A 150 21.74 1.49 25.18
C ASN A 150 21.92 0.30 24.23
N PHE A 151 20.99 0.09 23.29
CA PHE A 151 21.09 -1.00 22.32
C PHE A 151 21.59 -0.45 20.99
N SER A 152 22.48 -1.20 20.31
CA SER A 152 22.98 -0.82 18.99
C SER A 152 21.84 -0.56 17.97
N TRP A 153 20.71 -1.25 18.13
CA TRP A 153 19.54 -1.04 17.28
C TRP A 153 18.68 0.17 17.64
N GLY A 154 18.70 0.67 18.88
CA GLY A 154 17.84 1.78 19.27
C GLY A 154 18.17 3.07 18.52
N ASN A 155 19.45 3.26 18.19
CA ASN A 155 19.95 4.44 17.49
C ASN A 155 19.50 4.54 16.02
N TRP A 156 19.08 3.45 15.37
CA TRP A 156 18.61 3.53 13.98
C TRP A 156 17.10 3.38 13.83
N LEU A 157 16.41 2.76 14.78
CA LEU A 157 14.98 2.54 14.69
C LEU A 157 14.23 3.86 14.39
N PRO A 158 13.36 3.87 13.36
CA PRO A 158 12.51 5.03 13.10
C PRO A 158 11.69 5.37 14.34
N ARG A 159 11.78 6.63 14.77
CA ARG A 159 11.16 7.11 16.01
C ARG A 159 10.77 8.57 15.87
N ILE A 160 9.74 8.95 16.62
CA ILE A 160 9.29 10.34 16.70
C ILE A 160 9.83 10.91 18.00
N GLY A 161 10.56 12.02 17.92
CA GLY A 161 10.92 12.83 19.08
C GLY A 161 9.76 13.73 19.48
N ARG A 162 9.44 13.79 20.77
CA ARG A 162 8.53 14.78 21.32
C ARG A 162 9.17 15.45 22.52
N GLU A 163 9.35 16.75 22.43
CA GLU A 163 9.79 17.56 23.56
C GLU A 163 8.64 17.75 24.55
N LEU A 164 8.95 17.56 25.82
CA LEU A 164 8.07 17.81 26.96
C LEU A 164 8.29 19.24 27.47
N SER A 165 7.35 19.72 28.30
CA SER A 165 7.40 21.08 28.86
C SER A 165 8.61 21.35 29.75
N ASN A 166 9.27 20.30 30.26
CA ASN A 166 10.49 20.40 31.06
C ASN A 166 11.78 20.34 30.21
N GLY A 167 11.69 20.32 28.88
CA GLY A 167 12.82 20.19 27.97
C GLY A 167 13.26 18.75 27.68
N ASP A 168 12.70 17.75 28.38
CA ASP A 168 13.02 16.35 28.09
C ASP A 168 12.44 15.92 26.75
N THR A 169 13.20 15.13 25.99
CA THR A 169 12.69 14.49 24.77
C THR A 169 12.29 13.05 25.06
N ILE A 170 11.02 12.71 24.81
CA ILE A 170 10.55 11.32 24.76
C ILE A 170 10.65 10.79 23.33
N HIS A 171 10.93 9.50 23.20
CA HIS A 171 10.98 8.82 21.91
C HIS A 171 9.80 7.86 21.76
N ILE A 172 9.08 7.98 20.65
CA ILE A 172 7.94 7.12 20.33
C ILE A 172 8.34 6.19 19.19
N TYR A 173 8.22 4.89 19.44
CA TYR A 173 8.56 3.82 18.51
C TYR A 173 7.32 3.05 18.08
N SER A 174 7.42 2.34 16.95
CA SER A 174 6.50 1.25 16.65
C SER A 174 6.87 0.01 17.48
N SER A 175 5.92 -0.51 18.26
CA SER A 175 6.11 -1.78 19.01
C SER A 175 6.48 -2.94 18.09
N ARG A 176 5.99 -2.93 16.84
CA ARG A 176 6.34 -3.93 15.83
C ARG A 176 7.79 -3.77 15.35
N ALA A 177 8.26 -2.54 15.18
CA ALA A 177 9.64 -2.28 14.76
C ALA A 177 10.65 -2.72 15.83
N ILE A 178 10.35 -2.48 17.12
CA ILE A 178 11.15 -2.98 18.24
C ILE A 178 11.25 -4.51 18.18
N LYS A 179 10.11 -5.21 18.14
CA LYS A 179 10.09 -6.68 18.03
C LYS A 179 10.86 -7.20 16.81
N THR A 180 10.76 -6.51 15.68
CA THR A 180 11.48 -6.88 14.45
C THR A 180 12.99 -6.75 14.65
N ALA A 181 13.48 -5.68 15.27
CA ALA A 181 14.90 -5.48 15.58
C ALA A 181 15.42 -6.49 16.61
N GLU A 182 14.62 -6.83 17.62
CA GLU A 182 14.94 -7.89 18.59
C GLU A 182 15.08 -9.26 17.91
N LEU A 183 14.14 -9.61 17.02
CA LEU A 183 14.22 -10.85 16.23
C LEU A 183 15.43 -10.86 15.28
N GLU A 184 15.75 -9.74 14.61
CA GLU A 184 16.93 -9.61 13.75
C GLU A 184 18.22 -9.85 14.56
N ARG A 185 18.30 -9.29 15.78
CA ARG A 185 19.44 -9.52 16.69
C ARG A 185 19.53 -10.95 17.20
N GLN A 186 18.40 -11.56 17.58
CA GLN A 186 18.36 -12.97 17.99
C GLN A 186 18.79 -13.90 16.87
N GLN A 187 18.40 -13.62 15.63
CA GLN A 187 18.85 -14.37 14.46
C GLN A 187 20.37 -14.25 14.30
N ALA A 188 20.95 -13.05 14.40
CA ALA A 188 22.40 -12.88 14.31
C ALA A 188 23.17 -13.64 15.40
N ILE A 189 22.65 -13.67 16.64
CA ILE A 189 23.24 -14.48 17.72
C ILE A 189 23.21 -15.99 17.39
N ARG A 190 22.14 -16.49 16.74
CA ARG A 190 22.08 -17.89 16.29
C ARG A 190 23.16 -18.18 15.25
N ILE A 191 23.35 -17.27 14.29
CA ILE A 191 24.40 -17.38 13.26
C ILE A 191 25.79 -17.37 13.90
N ASP A 192 26.06 -16.48 14.85
CA ASP A 192 27.34 -16.42 15.58
C ASP A 192 27.65 -17.72 16.34
N ARG A 193 26.60 -18.44 16.78
CA ARG A 193 26.70 -19.77 17.43
C ARG A 193 26.84 -20.92 16.43
N GLY A 194 27.01 -20.65 15.14
CA GLY A 194 27.16 -21.66 14.10
C GLY A 194 25.84 -22.32 13.67
N THR A 195 24.69 -21.74 13.97
CA THR A 195 23.41 -22.24 13.43
C THR A 195 23.40 -22.00 11.92
N PRO A 196 23.19 -23.03 11.07
CA PRO A 196 23.15 -22.83 9.63
C PRO A 196 21.94 -21.96 9.24
N PRO A 197 22.08 -21.11 8.20
CA PRO A 197 20.96 -20.45 7.55
C PRO A 197 19.85 -21.43 7.18
N ASP A 198 18.60 -21.06 7.44
CA ASP A 198 17.42 -21.82 7.02
C ASP A 198 16.43 -20.89 6.31
N ASP A 199 15.55 -21.46 5.48
CA ASP A 199 14.53 -20.70 4.72
C ASP A 199 13.46 -20.07 5.62
N SER A 200 13.41 -20.44 6.91
CA SER A 200 12.47 -19.85 7.87
C SER A 200 12.99 -18.52 8.47
N MET A 201 14.27 -18.19 8.25
CA MET A 201 14.88 -16.96 8.73
C MET A 201 14.33 -15.73 7.95
N PRO A 202 13.61 -14.81 8.61
CA PRO A 202 12.97 -13.70 7.92
C PRO A 202 13.93 -12.57 7.51
N PHE A 203 15.18 -12.60 8.00
CA PHE A 203 16.19 -11.57 7.73
C PHE A 203 17.39 -12.14 6.98
N PRO A 204 18.13 -11.30 6.22
CA PRO A 204 19.42 -11.72 5.65
C PRO A 204 20.35 -12.25 6.73
N CYS A 205 21.02 -13.36 6.45
CA CYS A 205 21.96 -13.98 7.39
C CYS A 205 23.16 -13.06 7.63
N ARG A 206 23.32 -12.61 8.87
CA ARG A 206 24.40 -11.73 9.31
C ARG A 206 24.92 -12.22 10.65
N THR A 207 26.23 -12.12 10.86
CA THR A 207 26.83 -12.22 12.19
C THR A 207 26.44 -11.00 13.05
N GLY A 208 26.67 -11.05 14.36
CA GLY A 208 26.45 -9.92 15.25
C GLY A 208 27.23 -8.67 14.81
N VAL A 209 28.48 -8.85 14.39
CA VAL A 209 29.36 -7.78 13.89
C VAL A 209 28.79 -7.15 12.61
N GLN A 210 28.42 -7.97 11.63
CA GLN A 210 27.83 -7.49 10.37
C GLN A 210 26.49 -6.76 10.60
N LEU A 211 25.71 -7.22 11.58
CA LEU A 211 24.46 -6.58 11.94
C LEU A 211 24.70 -5.22 12.62
N ASP A 212 25.70 -5.09 13.48
CA ASP A 212 26.04 -3.82 14.13
C ASP A 212 26.59 -2.80 13.13
N GLU A 213 27.40 -3.22 12.15
CA GLU A 213 27.81 -2.39 11.02
C GLU A 213 26.60 -1.88 10.23
N GLU A 214 25.65 -2.77 9.93
CA GLU A 214 24.40 -2.44 9.25
C GLU A 214 23.55 -1.45 10.06
N TYR A 215 23.43 -1.65 11.37
CA TYR A 215 22.75 -0.72 12.28
C TYR A 215 23.41 0.66 12.29
N ASN A 216 24.73 0.73 12.30
CA ASN A 216 25.46 1.99 12.19
C ASN A 216 25.20 2.69 10.84
N ARG A 217 25.12 1.94 9.74
CA ARG A 217 24.70 2.51 8.44
C ARG A 217 23.29 3.09 8.53
N ARG A 218 22.32 2.34 9.09
CA ARG A 218 20.93 2.77 9.26
C ARG A 218 20.81 4.00 10.16
N ALA A 219 21.59 4.07 11.23
CA ALA A 219 21.62 5.22 12.13
C ALA A 219 22.06 6.50 11.41
N ARG A 220 23.10 6.42 10.55
CA ARG A 220 23.57 7.56 9.75
C ARG A 220 22.52 8.07 8.77
N SER A 221 21.68 7.20 8.19
CA SER A 221 20.59 7.61 7.29
C SER A 221 19.37 8.21 7.99
N ARG A 222 19.21 7.97 9.30
CA ARG A 222 17.98 8.32 10.02
C ARG A 222 17.60 9.81 9.92
N PRO A 223 18.52 10.78 10.03
CA PRO A 223 18.16 12.19 9.89
C PRO A 223 17.56 12.53 8.52
N GLU A 224 18.10 11.94 7.45
CA GLU A 224 17.58 12.13 6.09
C GLU A 224 16.18 11.51 5.92
N LEU A 225 15.95 10.34 6.51
CA LEU A 225 14.63 9.70 6.53
C LEU A 225 13.59 10.54 7.29
N ILE A 226 13.96 11.13 8.43
CA ILE A 226 13.09 12.03 9.19
C ILE A 226 12.74 13.27 8.36
N LYS A 227 13.75 13.92 7.77
CA LYS A 227 13.55 15.07 6.87
C LYS A 227 12.65 14.73 5.68
N ASN A 228 12.82 13.54 5.07
CA ASN A 228 11.94 13.09 3.99
C ASN A 228 10.50 12.85 4.49
N ALA A 229 10.33 12.26 5.66
CA ALA A 229 9.02 12.02 6.25
C ALA A 229 8.27 13.32 6.60
N GLU A 230 8.98 14.35 7.04
CA GLU A 230 8.43 15.70 7.24
C GLU A 230 7.99 16.32 5.90
N ALA A 231 8.84 16.28 4.88
CA ALA A 231 8.49 16.75 3.55
C ALA A 231 7.28 15.99 2.96
N LEU A 232 7.17 14.68 3.21
CA LEU A 232 6.02 13.87 2.81
C LEU A 232 4.75 14.24 3.57
N LYS A 233 4.85 14.62 4.84
CA LYS A 233 3.71 15.09 5.63
C LYS A 233 3.15 16.40 5.07
N ASP A 234 4.03 17.34 4.73
CA ASP A 234 3.63 18.61 4.11
C ASP A 234 3.04 18.39 2.72
N TRP A 235 3.70 17.56 1.91
CA TRP A 235 3.18 17.13 0.60
C TRP A 235 1.81 16.47 0.72
N GLN A 236 1.60 15.55 1.68
CA GLN A 236 0.33 14.87 1.88
C GLN A 236 -0.79 15.86 2.20
N LYS A 237 -0.53 16.86 3.04
CA LYS A 237 -1.52 17.90 3.36
C LYS A 237 -1.98 18.62 2.09
N LEU A 238 -1.04 19.05 1.26
CA LEU A 238 -1.36 19.74 -0.01
C LEU A 238 -2.07 18.81 -1.00
N TYR A 239 -1.62 17.56 -1.11
CA TYR A 239 -2.26 16.53 -1.94
C TYR A 239 -3.72 16.32 -1.51
N MET A 240 -4.00 16.18 -0.21
CA MET A 240 -5.36 15.97 0.29
C MET A 240 -6.26 17.18 0.01
N GLN A 241 -5.75 18.40 0.16
CA GLN A 241 -6.50 19.62 -0.21
C GLN A 241 -6.87 19.64 -1.69
N GLN A 242 -5.91 19.34 -2.58
CA GLN A 242 -6.17 19.26 -4.01
C GLN A 242 -7.10 18.10 -4.37
N HIS A 243 -6.96 16.96 -3.71
CA HIS A 243 -7.83 15.81 -3.88
C HIS A 243 -9.29 16.17 -3.58
N ASP A 244 -9.54 16.90 -2.49
CA ASP A 244 -10.89 17.31 -2.11
C ASP A 244 -11.49 18.29 -3.13
N LEU A 245 -10.71 19.27 -3.61
CA LEU A 245 -11.11 20.20 -4.67
C LEU A 245 -11.45 19.48 -5.98
N VAL A 246 -10.57 18.60 -6.45
CA VAL A 246 -10.77 17.80 -7.68
C VAL A 246 -11.96 16.86 -7.52
N SER A 247 -12.09 16.19 -6.37
CA SER A 247 -13.21 15.29 -6.08
C SER A 247 -14.54 16.04 -6.07
N GLN A 248 -14.59 17.26 -5.54
CA GLN A 248 -15.78 18.10 -5.58
C GLN A 248 -16.10 18.49 -7.03
N SER A 249 -15.13 19.02 -7.78
CA SER A 249 -15.31 19.43 -9.17
C SER A 249 -15.77 18.27 -10.06
N ASN A 250 -15.15 17.10 -9.93
CA ASN A 250 -15.53 15.89 -10.66
C ASN A 250 -16.95 15.42 -10.30
N SER A 251 -17.34 15.56 -9.03
CA SER A 251 -18.68 15.20 -8.56
C SER A 251 -19.74 16.14 -9.14
N GLU A 252 -19.48 17.45 -9.15
CA GLU A 252 -20.34 18.46 -9.77
C GLU A 252 -20.49 18.22 -11.27
N PHE A 253 -19.39 17.96 -11.98
CA PHE A 253 -19.41 17.61 -13.39
C PHE A 253 -20.29 16.38 -13.67
N LEU A 254 -20.10 15.28 -12.93
CA LEU A 254 -20.90 14.08 -13.12
C LEU A 254 -22.37 14.27 -12.76
N LYS A 255 -22.70 15.11 -11.77
CA LYS A 255 -24.08 15.47 -11.45
C LYS A 255 -24.73 16.23 -12.59
N LEU A 256 -24.05 17.24 -13.15
CA LEU A 256 -24.53 18.00 -14.31
C LEU A 256 -24.82 17.06 -15.49
N ARG A 257 -23.86 16.20 -15.84
CA ARG A 257 -24.04 15.19 -16.91
C ARG A 257 -25.16 14.20 -16.64
N SER A 258 -25.33 13.80 -15.39
CA SER A 258 -26.44 12.92 -15.01
C SER A 258 -27.80 13.59 -15.26
N VAL A 259 -27.93 14.89 -14.99
CA VAL A 259 -29.16 15.65 -15.26
C VAL A 259 -29.45 15.77 -16.76
N GLU A 260 -28.44 16.13 -17.56
CA GLU A 260 -28.55 16.22 -19.03
C GLU A 260 -29.01 14.90 -19.67
N GLU A 261 -28.52 13.77 -19.14
CA GLU A 261 -28.86 12.41 -19.60
C GLU A 261 -30.13 11.84 -18.95
N ASN A 262 -30.87 12.63 -18.16
CA ASN A 262 -32.05 12.21 -17.39
C ASN A 262 -31.80 10.96 -16.51
N ARG A 263 -30.66 10.94 -15.82
CA ARG A 263 -30.23 9.86 -14.92
C ARG A 263 -29.97 10.40 -13.51
N LYS A 264 -30.24 9.59 -12.50
CA LYS A 264 -29.86 9.91 -11.12
C LYS A 264 -28.36 9.69 -10.93
N PHE A 265 -27.64 10.66 -10.37
CA PHE A 265 -26.20 10.57 -10.07
C PHE A 265 -25.83 9.29 -9.31
N GLN A 266 -26.62 8.90 -8.29
CA GLN A 266 -26.40 7.64 -7.56
C GLN A 266 -26.49 6.39 -8.46
N GLY A 267 -27.36 6.41 -9.47
CA GLY A 267 -27.49 5.34 -10.46
C GLY A 267 -26.25 5.24 -11.35
N VAL A 268 -25.69 6.39 -11.75
CA VAL A 268 -24.42 6.47 -12.49
C VAL A 268 -23.27 5.89 -11.68
N MET A 269 -23.14 6.32 -10.41
CA MET A 269 -22.07 5.87 -9.52
C MET A 269 -22.19 4.41 -9.07
N ARG A 270 -23.36 3.77 -9.23
CA ARG A 270 -23.51 2.32 -9.05
C ARG A 270 -22.87 1.51 -10.17
N CYS A 271 -22.56 2.11 -11.33
CA CYS A 271 -21.79 1.46 -12.37
C CYS A 271 -20.33 1.27 -11.90
N PRO A 272 -19.82 0.03 -11.78
CA PRO A 272 -18.46 -0.20 -11.27
C PRO A 272 -17.37 0.47 -12.10
N THR A 273 -17.55 0.54 -13.42
CA THR A 273 -16.59 1.17 -14.33
C THR A 273 -16.52 2.68 -14.09
N VAL A 274 -17.67 3.36 -14.02
CA VAL A 274 -17.73 4.81 -13.76
C VAL A 274 -17.18 5.13 -12.38
N SER A 275 -17.56 4.34 -11.37
CA SER A 275 -17.07 4.49 -10.00
C SER A 275 -15.54 4.38 -9.92
N ARG A 276 -14.95 3.36 -10.55
CA ARG A 276 -13.49 3.16 -10.60
C ARG A 276 -12.79 4.28 -11.34
N LEU A 277 -13.32 4.72 -12.48
CA LEU A 277 -12.77 5.86 -13.22
C LEU A 277 -12.80 7.12 -12.36
N PHE A 278 -13.94 7.44 -11.76
CA PHE A 278 -14.08 8.59 -10.87
C PHE A 278 -13.03 8.59 -9.75
N PHE A 279 -12.83 7.44 -9.08
CA PHE A 279 -11.80 7.31 -8.06
C PHE A 279 -10.38 7.45 -8.62
N ALA A 280 -10.10 6.93 -9.82
CA ALA A 280 -8.80 7.08 -10.47
C ALA A 280 -8.52 8.56 -10.81
N PHE A 281 -9.47 9.26 -11.42
CA PHE A 281 -9.36 10.70 -11.70
C PHE A 281 -9.09 11.51 -10.42
N ASN A 282 -9.83 11.25 -9.34
CA ASN A 282 -9.61 11.93 -8.06
C ASN A 282 -8.24 11.61 -7.46
N ARG A 283 -7.84 10.33 -7.47
CA ARG A 283 -6.53 9.87 -6.98
C ARG A 283 -5.38 10.51 -7.76
N ASP A 284 -5.51 10.66 -9.07
CA ASP A 284 -4.47 11.23 -9.93
C ASP A 284 -4.54 12.77 -10.02
N LEU A 285 -5.48 13.38 -9.27
CA LEU A 285 -5.73 14.82 -9.23
C LEU A 285 -6.05 15.40 -10.62
N VAL A 286 -6.83 14.66 -11.41
CA VAL A 286 -7.26 15.06 -12.75
C VAL A 286 -8.73 15.46 -12.73
N THR A 287 -9.01 16.68 -13.17
CA THR A 287 -10.39 17.17 -13.36
C THR A 287 -10.99 16.58 -14.62
N ILE A 288 -12.20 16.04 -14.51
CA ILE A 288 -13.00 15.56 -15.63
C ILE A 288 -13.55 16.79 -16.37
N THR A 289 -13.13 16.99 -17.61
CA THR A 289 -13.54 18.13 -18.44
C THR A 289 -14.17 17.67 -19.76
N HIS A 290 -14.79 18.60 -20.49
CA HIS A 290 -15.28 18.32 -21.85
C HIS A 290 -14.09 18.05 -22.80
N THR A 291 -12.99 18.78 -22.69
CA THR A 291 -11.84 18.72 -23.61
C THR A 291 -10.85 17.60 -23.33
N SER A 292 -10.91 16.95 -22.15
CA SER A 292 -10.20 15.67 -21.96
C SER A 292 -10.55 14.62 -23.02
N GLN A 293 -11.63 14.84 -23.81
CA GLN A 293 -11.99 14.14 -25.05
C GLN A 293 -10.91 14.06 -26.15
N GLY A 294 -9.81 14.83 -26.11
CA GLY A 294 -8.88 14.93 -27.23
C GLY A 294 -7.99 13.71 -27.53
N SER A 295 -7.28 13.18 -26.53
CA SER A 295 -6.21 12.18 -26.75
C SER A 295 -6.39 10.87 -25.96
N LEU A 296 -7.03 10.90 -24.78
CA LEU A 296 -7.42 9.71 -24.02
C LEU A 296 -8.93 9.68 -23.68
N GLY A 297 -9.60 10.83 -23.66
CA GLY A 297 -10.98 10.96 -23.19
C GLY A 297 -12.07 10.62 -24.19
N ARG A 298 -11.76 10.35 -25.46
CA ARG A 298 -12.76 9.72 -26.34
C ARG A 298 -13.20 8.39 -25.76
N TYR A 299 -12.31 7.63 -25.12
CA TYR A 299 -12.67 6.34 -24.55
C TYR A 299 -13.21 6.45 -23.14
N THR A 300 -12.73 7.34 -22.26
CA THR A 300 -13.28 7.42 -20.89
C THR A 300 -14.63 8.13 -20.84
N CYS A 301 -14.81 9.25 -21.55
CA CYS A 301 -16.15 9.85 -21.68
C CYS A 301 -17.05 8.98 -22.55
N ALA A 302 -16.59 8.38 -23.66
CA ALA A 302 -17.46 7.44 -24.36
C ALA A 302 -17.71 6.17 -23.54
N LEU A 303 -16.82 5.67 -22.69
CA LEU A 303 -17.13 4.53 -21.81
C LEU A 303 -18.10 4.94 -20.72
N ILE A 304 -18.00 6.15 -20.17
CA ILE A 304 -19.00 6.68 -19.24
C ILE A 304 -20.32 6.85 -19.98
N ILE A 305 -20.36 7.54 -21.13
CA ILE A 305 -21.55 7.77 -21.96
C ILE A 305 -22.12 6.43 -22.45
N ILE A 306 -21.35 5.52 -23.03
CA ILE A 306 -21.77 4.17 -23.42
C ILE A 306 -22.29 3.41 -22.20
N SER A 307 -21.62 3.46 -21.04
CA SER A 307 -22.13 2.81 -19.82
C SER A 307 -23.42 3.45 -19.32
N LEU A 308 -23.62 4.75 -19.54
CA LEU A 308 -24.85 5.46 -19.27
C LEU A 308 -25.91 5.03 -20.29
N SER A 309 -25.70 5.26 -21.58
CA SER A 309 -26.60 4.95 -22.70
C SER A 309 -27.03 3.48 -22.75
N LEU A 310 -26.17 2.52 -22.39
CA LEU A 310 -26.53 1.10 -22.41
C LEU A 310 -27.57 0.69 -21.35
N GLY A 311 -27.91 1.58 -20.40
CA GLY A 311 -28.92 1.32 -19.39
C GLY A 311 -28.58 0.14 -18.46
N PRO A 312 -29.25 0.03 -17.30
CA PRO A 312 -29.22 -1.22 -16.56
C PRO A 312 -29.83 -2.31 -17.46
N LYS A 313 -29.06 -3.37 -17.78
CA LYS A 313 -29.64 -4.57 -18.40
C LYS A 313 -30.88 -4.95 -17.57
N PRO A 314 -32.04 -5.20 -18.21
CA PRO A 314 -33.26 -5.53 -17.49
C PRO A 314 -32.96 -6.66 -16.51
N ASP A 315 -33.37 -6.45 -15.27
CA ASP A 315 -33.08 -7.30 -14.12
C ASP A 315 -33.20 -8.78 -14.53
N ALA A 316 -32.11 -9.54 -14.45
CA ALA A 316 -32.13 -10.97 -14.76
C ALA A 316 -33.13 -11.74 -13.87
N ARG A 317 -33.59 -11.11 -12.77
CA ARG A 317 -34.69 -11.57 -11.93
C ARG A 317 -36.05 -11.59 -12.65
N ALA A 318 -36.32 -10.68 -13.58
CA ALA A 318 -37.54 -10.72 -14.40
C ALA A 318 -37.57 -11.94 -15.35
N ARG A 319 -36.40 -12.45 -15.77
CA ARG A 319 -36.31 -13.66 -16.60
C ARG A 319 -36.40 -14.97 -15.82
N ARG A 320 -36.18 -14.97 -14.49
CA ARG A 320 -36.41 -16.16 -13.65
C ARG A 320 -37.88 -16.43 -13.35
N ALA A 321 -38.77 -15.47 -13.58
CA ALA A 321 -40.22 -15.65 -13.40
C ALA A 321 -40.92 -16.37 -14.57
N GLN A 322 -40.20 -16.71 -15.64
CA GLN A 322 -40.76 -17.39 -16.83
C GLN A 322 -40.10 -18.74 -17.16
N VAL A 323 -39.32 -19.33 -16.24
CA VAL A 323 -38.85 -20.71 -16.42
C VAL A 323 -39.85 -21.66 -15.74
N PRO A 324 -40.55 -22.53 -16.50
CA PRO A 324 -41.49 -23.49 -15.92
C PRO A 324 -40.75 -24.43 -14.98
N ALA A 325 -41.37 -24.73 -13.83
CA ALA A 325 -40.84 -25.61 -12.81
C ALA A 325 -40.74 -27.06 -13.32
N THR A 326 -39.66 -27.42 -14.02
CA THR A 326 -39.33 -28.81 -14.30
C THR A 326 -38.74 -29.46 -13.04
N ARG A 327 -39.64 -30.13 -12.31
CA ARG A 327 -39.46 -31.42 -11.60
C ARG A 327 -38.06 -31.67 -11.02
N ARG A 328 -37.83 -31.22 -9.78
CA ARG A 328 -36.73 -31.74 -8.93
C ARG A 328 -37.12 -33.12 -8.41
N LEU A 329 -36.49 -34.15 -8.97
CA LEU A 329 -36.45 -35.47 -8.36
C LEU A 329 -35.54 -35.43 -7.13
N SER A 330 -36.12 -35.85 -6.00
CA SER A 330 -35.46 -36.17 -4.74
C SER A 330 -34.41 -37.26 -4.96
N ARG A 331 -33.17 -37.01 -4.54
CA ARG A 331 -32.23 -38.09 -4.24
C ARG A 331 -31.71 -37.90 -2.82
N ARG A 332 -32.03 -38.92 -2.04
CA ARG A 332 -31.72 -39.18 -0.64
C ARG A 332 -30.33 -39.80 -0.55
N ASP A 333 -29.78 -39.66 0.65
CA ASP A 333 -28.80 -40.51 1.35
C ASP A 333 -27.33 -40.46 0.91
N ASP A 334 -26.49 -39.90 1.80
CA ASP A 334 -25.23 -40.53 2.21
C ASP A 334 -24.80 -40.03 3.60
N PRO A 335 -24.66 -40.92 4.62
CA PRO A 335 -24.10 -40.61 5.92
C PRO A 335 -22.72 -41.23 6.09
N ALA A 336 -21.67 -40.43 6.28
CA ALA A 336 -20.46 -40.80 7.04
C ALA A 336 -19.37 -39.73 6.88
N ALA A 337 -19.02 -39.06 7.98
CA ALA A 337 -17.62 -38.81 8.40
C ALA A 337 -17.61 -37.99 9.69
N GLN A 338 -17.88 -38.67 10.80
CA GLN A 338 -17.30 -38.30 12.10
C GLN A 338 -15.77 -38.34 11.98
N ARG A 339 -15.09 -37.22 12.28
CA ARG A 339 -13.80 -37.25 12.96
C ARG A 339 -13.64 -36.00 13.83
N GLN A 340 -13.62 -36.26 15.13
CA GLN A 340 -13.29 -35.37 16.23
C GLN A 340 -11.79 -35.02 16.22
N SER A 341 -11.44 -33.79 16.59
CA SER A 341 -10.34 -33.44 17.53
C SER A 341 -10.43 -31.92 17.78
N ALA A 342 -11.00 -31.50 18.91
CA ALA A 342 -10.30 -31.22 20.18
C ALA A 342 -9.42 -29.96 20.10
N LEU A 343 -10.00 -28.82 20.51
CA LEU A 343 -9.29 -27.59 20.89
C LEU A 343 -9.72 -27.27 22.33
N PRO A 344 -8.81 -27.15 23.32
CA PRO A 344 -9.20 -26.76 24.67
C PRO A 344 -9.15 -25.24 24.87
N ASP A 345 -10.09 -24.80 25.69
CA ASP A 345 -10.28 -23.46 26.24
C ASP A 345 -9.01 -22.87 26.88
N LEU A 346 -8.62 -21.68 26.42
CA LEU A 346 -7.62 -20.81 27.07
C LEU A 346 -8.15 -19.37 27.20
N LEU A 347 -9.30 -19.19 27.85
CA LEU A 347 -9.85 -17.88 28.19
C LEU A 347 -10.42 -17.78 29.62
N ALA A 348 -9.76 -18.38 30.61
CA ALA A 348 -10.12 -18.20 32.02
C ALA A 348 -8.90 -18.16 32.95
N ALA A 349 -8.09 -17.10 32.89
CA ALA A 349 -7.15 -16.74 33.96
C ALA A 349 -6.60 -15.33 33.76
N ARG A 350 -7.42 -14.29 33.98
CA ARG A 350 -6.90 -12.92 34.14
C ARG A 350 -7.84 -12.03 34.94
N GLN A 351 -8.16 -12.43 36.16
CA GLN A 351 -8.65 -11.52 37.19
C GLN A 351 -7.99 -11.86 38.54
N SER A 352 -7.65 -10.80 39.29
CA SER A 352 -7.09 -10.78 40.65
C SER A 352 -5.56 -10.93 40.82
N ARG A 353 -4.83 -9.81 40.64
CA ARG A 353 -3.72 -9.47 41.55
C ARG A 353 -3.75 -7.96 41.83
N ARG A 354 -4.36 -7.58 42.95
CA ARG A 354 -4.12 -6.28 43.62
C ARG A 354 -2.79 -6.37 44.38
N PRO A 355 -1.96 -5.31 44.41
CA PRO A 355 -0.79 -5.29 45.28
C PRO A 355 -1.20 -5.05 46.74
N ARG A 356 -0.61 -5.84 47.65
CA ARG A 356 -0.66 -5.61 49.11
C ARG A 356 0.16 -4.36 49.43
N ARG A 357 -0.50 -3.45 50.16
CA ARG A 357 0.09 -2.27 50.80
C ARG A 357 0.83 -2.76 52.05
N THR A 358 2.15 -2.71 52.06
CA THR A 358 2.96 -2.88 53.28
C THR A 358 2.86 -1.60 54.09
N GLN A 359 2.30 -1.69 55.29
CA GLN A 359 2.51 -0.70 56.35
C GLN A 359 3.89 -0.98 56.97
N LEU A 360 4.74 0.04 57.02
CA LEU A 360 5.85 0.11 57.95
C LEU A 360 5.40 1.00 59.10
N GLY A 361 5.67 0.53 60.33
CA GLY A 361 5.50 1.30 61.55
C GLY A 361 6.61 2.32 61.77
#